data_AF-A0A662DQP4-F1
#
_entry.id   AF-A0A662DQP4-F1
#
_cell.length_a   1.000
_cell.length_b   1.000
_cell.length_c   1.000
_cell.angle_alpha   90.00
_cell.angle_beta   90.00
_cell.angle_gamma   90.00
#
_symmetry.space_group_name_H-M   'P 1'
#
loop_
_entity.id
_entity.type
_entity.pdbx_description
1 polymer ?
#
loop_
_entity_poly.entity_id
_entity_poly.type
_entity_poly.pdbx_seq_one_letter_code
_entity_poly.pdbx_strand_id
1 'polypeptide(L)'
;MHVRRVWVGVLLVLMVGACGGGEMTLTEYVDRLNGIVERARQQYEILISSEQGEVLVAEGAQLADFTPQDLQAAFERLRKIEAEVEEAVDAIDPPEQVAELHNYWFDFDRNFIPAQEVMAARAGTAADWDELSESPEMAAYRAALAEDKRWCTDFQAKLDATEERGIFAETPWIPGELKEVVQLVLGCQGYPAHPEDVYRPPPTSTP
;
A
#
# COMPACT_ATOMS: atom_id res chain seq x y z
N MET A 1 2.47 -38.69 -18.70
CA MET A 1 1.90 -39.89 -18.03
C MET A 1 2.46 -39.98 -16.62
N HIS A 2 1.65 -40.49 -15.69
CA HIS A 2 1.62 -40.21 -14.26
C HIS A 2 2.83 -40.62 -13.40
N VAL A 3 3.06 -39.87 -12.32
CA VAL A 3 3.49 -40.39 -11.02
C VAL A 3 2.64 -39.68 -9.94
N ARG A 4 1.46 -40.22 -9.59
CA ARG A 4 1.16 -41.11 -8.44
C ARG A 4 1.42 -40.48 -7.06
N ARG A 5 0.29 -40.13 -6.42
CA ARG A 5 0.08 -39.86 -4.98
C ARG A 5 0.88 -40.81 -4.08
N VAL A 6 1.52 -40.25 -3.06
CA VAL A 6 1.75 -40.91 -1.77
C VAL A 6 1.16 -39.99 -0.71
N TRP A 7 0.01 -40.41 -0.18
CA TRP A 7 -0.68 -39.84 0.97
C TRP A 7 -0.55 -40.85 2.11
N VAL A 8 0.34 -40.58 3.07
CA VAL A 8 0.36 -41.06 4.48
C VAL A 8 1.41 -40.16 5.16
N GLY A 9 1.21 -39.39 6.22
CA GLY A 9 0.13 -39.26 7.18
C GLY A 9 0.78 -39.04 8.56
N VAL A 10 0.54 -37.89 9.20
CA VAL A 10 0.52 -37.76 10.67
C VAL A 10 -0.63 -36.83 11.03
N LEU A 11 -1.63 -37.43 11.66
CA LEU A 11 -2.66 -36.78 12.46
C LEU A 11 -1.98 -36.12 13.67
N LEU A 12 -2.22 -34.82 13.88
CA LEU A 12 -2.28 -34.25 15.22
C LEU A 12 -3.59 -33.49 15.31
N VAL A 13 -4.60 -34.21 15.77
CA VAL A 13 -5.82 -33.64 16.32
C VAL A 13 -5.43 -32.92 17.61
N LEU A 14 -5.46 -31.59 17.58
CA LEU A 14 -5.81 -30.79 18.74
C LEU A 14 -7.13 -30.08 18.40
N MET A 15 -8.22 -30.82 18.58
CA MET A 15 -9.47 -30.17 18.95
C MET A 15 -9.33 -29.75 20.41
N VAL A 16 -8.86 -28.51 20.61
CA VAL A 16 -9.09 -27.75 21.83
C VAL A 16 -9.93 -26.56 21.41
N GLY A 17 -11.12 -26.46 21.99
CA GLY A 17 -12.13 -25.48 21.58
C GLY A 17 -11.70 -24.04 21.79
N ALA A 18 -12.22 -23.16 20.93
CA ALA A 18 -12.48 -21.74 21.20
C ALA A 18 -13.34 -21.23 20.01
N CYS A 19 -14.68 -21.14 20.07
CA CYS A 19 -15.45 -20.15 20.84
C CYS A 19 -14.74 -19.63 22.08
N GLY A 20 -13.66 -18.88 21.86
CA GLY A 20 -12.92 -18.16 22.86
C GLY A 20 -12.53 -16.87 22.18
N GLY A 21 -13.27 -15.80 22.48
CA GLY A 21 -12.83 -14.43 22.21
C GLY A 21 -11.64 -14.13 23.12
N GLY A 22 -10.51 -14.78 22.84
CA GLY A 22 -9.21 -14.38 23.36
C GLY A 22 -8.63 -13.38 22.38
N GLU A 23 -8.14 -12.26 22.90
CA GLU A 23 -7.42 -11.27 22.11
C GLU A 23 -6.27 -11.92 21.34
N MET A 24 -6.09 -11.50 20.09
CA MET A 24 -4.99 -11.96 19.24
C MET A 24 -3.66 -11.69 19.95
N THR A 25 -2.74 -12.66 19.93
CA THR A 25 -1.39 -12.38 20.43
C THR A 25 -0.67 -11.44 19.48
N LEU A 26 0.34 -10.73 19.98
CA LEU A 26 1.15 -9.86 19.16
C LEU A 26 1.79 -10.59 17.97
N THR A 27 2.38 -11.77 18.20
CA THR A 27 3.01 -12.56 17.14
C THR A 27 2.00 -12.98 16.07
N GLU A 28 0.80 -13.42 16.47
CA GLU A 28 -0.27 -13.75 15.51
C GLU A 28 -0.73 -12.53 14.71
N TYR A 29 -0.81 -11.35 15.34
CA TYR A 29 -1.12 -10.09 14.68
C TYR A 29 -0.07 -9.73 13.63
N VAL A 30 1.20 -9.80 14.01
CA VAL A 30 2.35 -9.54 13.14
C VAL A 30 2.37 -10.48 11.94
N ASP A 31 2.19 -11.78 12.17
CA ASP A 31 2.17 -12.79 11.10
C ASP A 31 1.01 -12.56 10.13
N ARG A 32 -0.16 -12.19 10.63
CA ARG A 32 -1.32 -11.87 9.78
C ARG A 32 -1.07 -10.60 8.95
N LEU A 33 -0.58 -9.54 9.59
CA LEU A 33 -0.31 -8.28 8.92
C LEU A 33 0.74 -8.44 7.81
N ASN A 34 1.82 -9.18 8.08
CA ASN A 34 2.81 -9.57 7.08
C ASN A 34 2.19 -10.30 5.89
N GLY A 35 1.30 -11.26 6.16
CA GLY A 35 0.60 -12.00 5.11
C GLY A 35 -0.29 -11.12 4.24
N ILE A 36 -0.92 -10.09 4.81
CA ILE A 36 -1.73 -9.10 4.09
C ILE A 36 -0.83 -8.25 3.18
N VAL A 37 0.22 -7.64 3.75
CA VAL A 37 1.09 -6.73 2.99
C VAL A 37 1.87 -7.46 1.91
N GLU A 38 2.40 -8.64 2.20
CA GLU A 38 3.13 -9.43 1.19
C GLU A 38 2.23 -9.83 0.01
N ARG A 39 0.95 -10.14 0.27
CA ARG A 39 -0.01 -10.40 -0.80
C ARG A 39 -0.28 -9.15 -1.63
N ALA A 40 -0.52 -8.02 -0.98
CA ALA A 40 -0.75 -6.74 -1.65
C ALA A 40 0.44 -6.33 -2.52
N ARG A 41 1.67 -6.47 -1.99
CA ARG A 41 2.92 -6.25 -2.72
C ARG A 41 3.00 -7.13 -3.97
N GLN A 42 2.76 -8.43 -3.85
CA GLN A 42 2.77 -9.34 -4.99
C GLN A 42 1.72 -8.98 -6.04
N GLN A 43 0.49 -8.62 -5.61
CA GLN A 43 -0.56 -8.19 -6.53
C GLN A 43 -0.20 -6.88 -7.24
N TYR A 44 0.39 -5.93 -6.51
CA TYR A 44 0.87 -4.67 -7.07
C TYR A 44 1.99 -4.88 -8.07
N GLU A 45 2.99 -5.72 -7.75
CA GLU A 45 4.07 -6.11 -8.67
C GLU A 45 3.55 -6.75 -9.95
N ILE A 46 2.55 -7.63 -9.83
CA ILE A 46 1.86 -8.22 -10.99
C ILE A 46 1.16 -7.14 -11.83
N LEU A 47 0.50 -6.18 -11.18
CA LEU A 47 -0.20 -5.09 -11.85
C LEU A 47 0.78 -4.21 -12.64
N ILE A 48 1.81 -3.67 -12.00
CA ILE A 48 2.76 -2.75 -12.64
C ILE A 48 3.64 -3.45 -13.70
N SER A 49 3.79 -4.77 -13.62
CA SER A 49 4.48 -5.58 -14.64
C SER A 49 3.57 -5.98 -15.81
N SER A 50 2.29 -5.61 -15.77
CA SER A 50 1.35 -5.86 -16.86
C SER A 50 1.24 -4.63 -17.76
N GLU A 51 0.99 -4.84 -19.06
CA GLU A 51 0.76 -3.76 -20.05
C GLU A 51 -0.25 -2.71 -19.57
N GLN A 52 -1.23 -3.12 -18.77
CA GLN A 52 -2.32 -2.25 -18.28
C GLN A 52 -1.97 -1.52 -16.98
N GLY A 53 -0.87 -1.85 -16.32
CA GLY A 53 -0.40 -1.18 -15.10
C GLY A 53 0.90 -0.40 -15.28
N GLU A 54 1.57 -0.51 -16.43
CA GLU A 54 2.79 0.26 -16.74
C GLU A 54 2.57 1.77 -16.60
N VAL A 55 1.37 2.26 -16.92
CA VAL A 55 0.99 3.67 -16.77
C VAL A 55 1.10 4.17 -15.32
N LEU A 56 0.98 3.31 -14.31
CA LEU A 56 1.08 3.69 -12.88
C LEU A 56 2.50 4.13 -12.48
N VAL A 57 3.50 3.72 -13.24
CA VAL A 57 4.92 4.01 -12.99
C VAL A 57 5.56 4.78 -14.14
N ALA A 58 4.77 5.19 -15.13
CA ALA A 58 5.25 5.94 -16.30
C ALA A 58 5.56 7.39 -15.91
N GLU A 59 6.73 7.87 -16.35
CA GLU A 59 7.17 9.25 -16.08
C GLU A 59 7.62 9.97 -17.34
N GLY A 60 7.39 11.29 -17.37
CA GLY A 60 7.86 12.18 -18.42
C GLY A 60 7.48 11.69 -19.83
N ALA A 61 8.47 11.43 -20.68
CA ALA A 61 8.24 11.02 -22.06
C ALA A 61 7.52 9.67 -22.20
N GLN A 62 7.58 8.79 -21.19
CA GLN A 62 6.89 7.50 -21.23
C GLN A 62 5.36 7.65 -21.21
N LEU A 63 4.84 8.76 -20.67
CA LEU A 63 3.40 9.03 -20.67
C LEU A 63 2.83 9.14 -22.09
N ALA A 64 3.65 9.46 -23.09
CA ALA A 64 3.22 9.54 -24.48
C ALA A 64 2.79 8.18 -25.06
N ASP A 65 3.17 7.07 -24.43
CA ASP A 65 2.77 5.72 -24.82
C ASP A 65 1.39 5.32 -24.27
N PHE A 66 0.80 6.16 -23.41
CA PHE A 66 -0.46 5.91 -22.72
C PHE A 66 -1.48 7.03 -22.93
N THR A 67 -2.73 6.73 -22.60
CA THR A 67 -3.83 7.69 -22.50
C THR A 67 -4.25 7.90 -21.04
N PRO A 68 -4.91 9.02 -20.71
CA PRO A 68 -5.59 9.18 -19.43
C PRO A 68 -6.54 8.02 -19.07
N GLN A 69 -7.19 7.41 -20.06
CA GLN A 69 -8.11 6.29 -19.86
C GLN A 69 -7.38 5.01 -19.44
N ASP A 70 -6.14 4.81 -19.90
CA ASP A 70 -5.30 3.71 -19.41
C ASP A 70 -5.01 3.89 -17.92
N LEU A 71 -4.75 5.14 -17.49
CA LEU A 71 -4.56 5.46 -16.08
C LEU A 71 -5.82 5.21 -15.24
N GLN A 72 -7.01 5.56 -15.73
CA GLN A 72 -8.27 5.19 -15.07
C GLN A 72 -8.35 3.66 -14.88
N ALA A 73 -8.15 2.89 -15.95
CA ALA A 73 -8.26 1.44 -15.90
C ALA A 73 -7.23 0.80 -14.94
N ALA A 74 -6.03 1.38 -14.86
CA ALA A 74 -5.01 0.95 -13.92
C ALA A 74 -5.40 1.27 -12.47
N PHE A 75 -5.94 2.46 -12.19
CA PHE A 75 -6.42 2.81 -10.85
C PHE A 75 -7.62 1.97 -10.41
N GLU A 76 -8.54 1.61 -11.30
CA GLU A 76 -9.65 0.70 -10.95
C GLU A 76 -9.16 -0.69 -10.50
N ARG A 77 -7.97 -1.09 -10.94
CA ARG A 77 -7.32 -2.34 -10.49
C ARG A 77 -6.55 -2.14 -9.21
N LEU A 78 -5.80 -1.06 -9.11
CA LEU A 78 -5.12 -0.70 -7.87
C LEU A 78 -6.11 -0.61 -6.72
N ARG A 79 -7.26 0.02 -6.94
CA ARG A 79 -8.32 0.15 -5.93
C ARG A 79 -8.86 -1.20 -5.44
N LYS A 80 -8.87 -2.24 -6.28
CA LYS A 80 -9.27 -3.60 -5.85
C LYS A 80 -8.23 -4.19 -4.90
N ILE A 81 -6.95 -3.98 -5.16
CA ILE A 81 -5.86 -4.41 -4.26
C ILE A 81 -5.99 -3.67 -2.94
N GLU A 82 -6.17 -2.35 -2.98
CA GLU A 82 -6.39 -1.52 -1.78
C GLU A 82 -7.63 -1.97 -0.99
N ALA A 83 -8.73 -2.30 -1.66
CA ALA A 83 -9.96 -2.77 -1.01
C ALA A 83 -9.76 -4.13 -0.32
N GLU A 84 -9.01 -5.04 -0.96
CA GLU A 84 -8.65 -6.33 -0.35
C GLU A 84 -7.76 -6.15 0.88
N VAL A 85 -6.89 -5.13 0.90
CA VAL A 85 -6.09 -4.76 2.08
C VAL A 85 -6.98 -4.19 3.17
N GLU A 86 -7.82 -3.19 2.87
CA GLU A 86 -8.78 -2.59 3.81
C GLU A 86 -9.65 -3.67 4.46
N GLU A 87 -10.26 -4.56 3.67
CA GLU A 87 -11.09 -5.67 4.17
C GLU A 87 -10.29 -6.63 5.06
N ALA A 88 -9.07 -6.97 4.67
CA ALA A 88 -8.25 -7.90 5.43
C ALA A 88 -7.72 -7.30 6.75
N VAL A 89 -7.45 -5.99 6.76
CA VAL A 89 -7.03 -5.23 7.94
C VAL A 89 -8.20 -5.04 8.90
N ASP A 90 -9.37 -4.67 8.40
CA ASP A 90 -10.60 -4.55 9.21
C ASP A 90 -11.01 -5.88 9.86
N ALA A 91 -10.58 -7.00 9.27
CA ALA A 91 -10.85 -8.35 9.78
C ALA A 91 -9.87 -8.82 10.88
N ILE A 92 -8.85 -8.03 11.24
CA ILE A 92 -7.93 -8.33 12.33
C ILE A 92 -8.11 -7.37 13.50
N ASP A 93 -8.31 -7.91 14.70
CA ASP A 93 -8.33 -7.12 15.92
C ASP A 93 -6.90 -6.91 16.42
N PRO A 94 -6.34 -5.68 16.39
CA PRO A 94 -5.01 -5.43 16.92
C PRO A 94 -5.00 -5.60 18.45
N PRO A 95 -3.96 -6.23 19.05
CA PRO A 95 -3.78 -6.23 20.49
C PRO A 95 -3.77 -4.79 21.05
N GLU A 96 -4.27 -4.56 22.26
CA GLU A 96 -4.36 -3.21 22.88
C GLU A 96 -3.04 -2.42 22.80
N GLN A 97 -1.91 -3.13 22.92
CA GLN A 97 -0.55 -2.61 22.87
C GLN A 97 -0.21 -1.86 21.57
N VAL A 98 -0.84 -2.26 20.46
CA VAL A 98 -0.55 -1.78 19.10
C VAL A 98 -1.80 -1.22 18.40
N ALA A 99 -2.95 -1.20 19.06
CA ALA A 99 -4.20 -0.73 18.50
C ALA A 99 -4.13 0.74 18.06
N GLU A 100 -3.48 1.61 18.85
CA GLU A 100 -3.27 3.01 18.45
C GLU A 100 -2.40 3.11 17.19
N LEU A 101 -1.34 2.29 17.10
CA LEU A 101 -0.44 2.28 15.94
C LEU A 101 -1.13 1.75 14.68
N HIS A 102 -1.90 0.68 14.83
CA HIS A 102 -2.73 0.10 13.78
C HIS A 102 -3.71 1.14 13.23
N ASN A 103 -4.50 1.77 14.12
CA ASN A 103 -5.46 2.80 13.72
C ASN A 103 -4.75 4.00 13.11
N TYR A 104 -3.65 4.46 13.69
CA TYR A 104 -2.86 5.56 13.13
C TYR A 104 -2.37 5.25 11.71
N TRP A 105 -1.93 4.01 11.46
CA TRP A 105 -1.43 3.60 10.16
C TRP A 105 -2.55 3.52 9.11
N PHE A 106 -3.64 2.81 9.41
CA PHE A 106 -4.70 2.53 8.45
C PHE A 106 -5.79 3.60 8.37
N ASP A 107 -5.89 4.51 9.34
CA ASP A 107 -6.79 5.68 9.24
C ASP A 107 -6.24 6.76 8.31
N PHE A 108 -4.93 6.78 8.06
CA PHE A 108 -4.31 7.79 7.21
C PHE A 108 -4.64 7.61 5.72
N ASP A 109 -4.67 6.35 5.24
CA ASP A 109 -5.06 5.98 3.86
C ASP A 109 -6.42 6.55 3.44
N ARG A 110 -7.29 6.84 4.41
CA ARG A 110 -8.63 7.41 4.18
C ARG A 110 -8.63 8.77 3.49
N ASN A 111 -7.52 9.51 3.48
CA ASN A 111 -7.43 10.80 2.76
C ASN A 111 -6.84 10.66 1.35
N PHE A 112 -5.96 9.68 1.13
CA PHE A 112 -5.33 9.45 -0.17
C PHE A 112 -6.30 8.77 -1.14
N ILE A 113 -6.99 7.72 -0.71
CA ILE A 113 -7.88 6.92 -1.56
C ILE A 113 -8.99 7.78 -2.21
N PRO A 114 -9.70 8.67 -1.50
CA PRO A 114 -10.70 9.53 -2.16
C PRO A 114 -10.12 10.44 -3.24
N ALA A 115 -8.91 10.97 -3.04
CA ALA A 115 -8.25 11.81 -4.04
C ALA A 115 -7.85 10.98 -5.27
N GLN A 116 -7.38 9.75 -5.06
CA GLN A 116 -7.10 8.78 -6.13
C GLN A 116 -8.35 8.43 -6.93
N GLU A 117 -9.47 8.11 -6.26
CA GLU A 117 -10.73 7.75 -6.92
C GLU A 117 -11.29 8.90 -7.77
N VAL A 118 -11.27 10.13 -7.23
CA VAL A 118 -11.72 11.33 -7.96
C VAL A 118 -10.84 11.59 -9.17
N MET A 119 -9.51 11.45 -9.05
CA MET A 119 -8.59 11.63 -10.16
C MET A 119 -8.72 10.52 -11.20
N ALA A 120 -8.92 9.27 -10.80
CA ALA A 120 -9.18 8.16 -11.72
C ALA A 120 -10.46 8.40 -12.54
N ALA A 121 -11.54 8.87 -11.89
CA ALA A 121 -12.77 9.24 -12.59
C ALA A 121 -12.53 10.39 -13.59
N ARG A 122 -11.72 11.38 -13.23
CA ARG A 122 -11.35 12.47 -14.14
C ARG A 122 -10.55 11.96 -15.34
N ALA A 123 -9.59 11.08 -15.11
CA ALA A 123 -8.75 10.47 -16.15
C ALA A 123 -9.59 9.75 -17.23
N GLY A 124 -10.71 9.14 -16.83
CA GLY A 124 -11.65 8.51 -17.76
C GLY A 124 -12.33 9.44 -18.76
N THR A 125 -12.34 10.75 -18.49
CA THR A 125 -13.04 11.76 -19.29
C THR A 125 -12.12 12.78 -19.95
N ALA A 126 -10.84 12.83 -19.55
CA ALA A 126 -9.88 13.76 -20.11
C ALA A 126 -9.54 13.40 -21.56
N ALA A 127 -9.42 14.41 -22.42
CA ALA A 127 -9.05 14.23 -23.82
C ALA A 127 -7.57 13.86 -23.99
N ASP A 128 -6.71 14.42 -23.15
CA ASP A 128 -5.26 14.22 -23.19
C ASP A 128 -4.61 14.44 -21.80
N TRP A 129 -3.29 14.23 -21.76
CA TRP A 129 -2.50 14.42 -20.55
C TRP A 129 -2.42 15.87 -20.11
N ASP A 130 -2.41 16.85 -21.02
CA ASP A 130 -2.36 18.26 -20.63
C ASP A 130 -3.63 18.64 -19.85
N GLU A 131 -4.80 18.27 -20.39
CA GLU A 131 -6.11 18.48 -19.73
C GLU A 131 -6.18 17.80 -18.36
N LEU A 132 -5.73 16.54 -18.27
CA LEU A 132 -5.72 15.82 -16.99
C LEU A 132 -4.72 16.47 -16.01
N SER A 133 -3.53 16.84 -16.48
CA SER A 133 -2.44 17.33 -15.65
C SER A 133 -2.73 18.69 -15.01
N GLU A 134 -3.47 19.54 -15.71
CA GLU A 134 -3.91 20.88 -15.25
C GLU A 134 -5.21 20.84 -14.43
N SER A 135 -5.84 19.67 -14.29
CA SER A 135 -7.12 19.53 -13.60
C SER A 135 -7.00 19.75 -12.06
N PRO A 136 -8.07 20.26 -11.41
CA PRO A 136 -8.09 20.36 -9.96
C PRO A 136 -8.01 18.98 -9.27
N GLU A 137 -8.53 17.93 -9.90
CA GLU A 137 -8.45 16.56 -9.39
C GLU A 137 -7.00 16.05 -9.36
N MET A 138 -6.22 16.31 -10.41
CA MET A 138 -4.79 15.99 -10.42
C MET A 138 -4.02 16.81 -9.38
N ALA A 139 -4.35 18.09 -9.22
CA ALA A 139 -3.75 18.92 -8.17
C ALA A 139 -4.04 18.35 -6.76
N ALA A 140 -5.28 17.92 -6.49
CA ALA A 140 -5.67 17.29 -5.24
C ALA A 140 -4.94 15.95 -5.02
N TYR A 141 -4.84 15.12 -6.06
CA TYR A 141 -4.12 13.84 -6.00
C TYR A 141 -2.63 14.04 -5.67
N ARG A 142 -1.94 14.96 -6.35
CA ARG A 142 -0.52 15.26 -6.07
C ARG A 142 -0.32 15.80 -4.67
N ALA A 143 -1.25 16.63 -4.18
CA ALA A 143 -1.21 17.14 -2.81
C ALA A 143 -1.39 16.00 -1.78
N ALA A 144 -2.34 15.10 -2.01
CA ALA A 144 -2.55 13.92 -1.17
C ALA A 144 -1.32 13.01 -1.18
N LEU A 145 -0.73 12.75 -2.34
CA LEU A 145 0.49 11.94 -2.48
C LEU A 145 1.70 12.57 -1.76
N ALA A 146 1.84 13.90 -1.83
CA ALA A 146 2.90 14.61 -1.11
C ALA A 146 2.70 14.57 0.42
N GLU A 147 1.45 14.71 0.88
CA GLU A 147 1.10 14.57 2.29
C GLU A 147 1.34 13.15 2.81
N ASP A 148 0.98 12.15 2.02
CA ASP A 148 1.20 10.73 2.31
C ASP A 148 2.69 10.38 2.40
N LYS A 149 3.48 10.79 1.40
CA LYS A 149 4.95 10.66 1.45
C LYS A 149 5.55 11.33 2.69
N ARG A 150 5.09 12.54 3.04
CA ARG A 150 5.56 13.26 4.25
C ARG A 150 5.22 12.46 5.50
N TRP A 151 3.99 11.97 5.61
CA TRP A 151 3.54 11.19 6.74
C TRP A 151 4.33 9.87 6.86
N CYS A 152 4.55 9.15 5.76
CA CYS A 152 5.42 7.96 5.72
C CYS A 152 6.83 8.30 6.23
N THR A 153 7.41 9.41 5.76
CA THR A 153 8.74 9.87 6.18
C THR A 153 8.79 10.24 7.67
N ASP A 154 7.79 10.95 8.17
CA ASP A 154 7.68 11.32 9.59
C ASP A 154 7.53 10.08 10.48
N PHE A 155 6.79 9.09 10.00
CA PHE A 155 6.64 7.81 10.68
C PHE A 155 7.96 7.03 10.69
N GLN A 156 8.62 6.87 9.54
CA GLN A 156 9.94 6.25 9.45
C GLN A 156 10.98 6.96 10.34
N ALA A 157 11.00 8.30 10.37
CA ALA A 157 11.91 9.05 11.23
C ALA A 157 11.65 8.80 12.73
N LYS A 158 10.37 8.68 13.14
CA LYS A 158 10.03 8.30 14.51
C LYS A 158 10.56 6.90 14.84
N LEU A 159 10.48 5.97 13.89
CA LEU A 159 10.98 4.60 14.01
C LEU A 159 12.50 4.56 14.08
N ASP A 160 13.20 5.25 13.20
CA ASP A 160 14.67 5.27 13.19
C ASP A 160 15.22 5.90 14.48
N ALA A 161 14.57 6.96 14.99
CA ALA A 161 14.91 7.57 16.27
C ALA A 161 14.68 6.63 17.47
N THR A 162 13.88 5.57 17.31
CA THR A 162 13.76 4.48 18.28
C THR A 162 14.92 3.50 18.20
N GLU A 163 15.40 3.20 17.00
CA GLU A 163 16.48 2.24 16.76
C GLU A 163 17.83 2.73 17.30
N GLU A 164 18.15 4.02 17.11
CA GLU A 164 19.38 4.65 17.63
C GLU A 164 19.48 4.66 19.17
N ARG A 165 18.37 4.46 19.88
CA ARG A 165 18.34 4.54 21.34
C ARG A 165 18.66 3.23 22.07
N GLY A 166 18.91 2.11 21.39
CA GLY A 166 19.34 0.82 21.99
C GLY A 166 18.41 0.19 23.06
N ILE A 167 17.41 0.94 23.52
CA ILE A 167 16.47 0.69 24.62
C ILE A 167 15.13 0.19 24.08
N PHE A 168 14.91 0.30 22.78
CA PHE A 168 13.64 -0.04 22.13
C PHE A 168 13.49 -1.55 21.84
N ALA A 169 14.27 -2.42 22.49
CA ALA A 169 13.83 -3.80 22.70
C ALA A 169 12.59 -3.84 23.62
N GLU A 170 12.40 -2.80 24.46
CA GLU A 170 11.42 -2.74 25.56
C GLU A 170 10.48 -1.53 25.46
N THR A 171 10.36 -0.87 24.30
CA THR A 171 9.43 0.26 24.17
C THR A 171 7.98 -0.21 24.09
N PRO A 172 7.06 0.42 24.85
CA PRO A 172 5.69 -0.08 24.96
C PRO A 172 4.89 -0.12 23.65
N TRP A 173 5.19 0.75 22.68
CA TRP A 173 4.36 0.93 21.48
C TRP A 173 4.88 0.21 20.23
N ILE A 174 6.15 -0.24 20.21
CA ILE A 174 6.70 -1.11 19.14
C ILE A 174 7.53 -2.23 19.76
N PRO A 175 6.93 -3.42 19.88
CA PRO A 175 7.63 -4.66 20.12
C PRO A 175 8.73 -4.93 19.07
N GLY A 176 9.83 -5.56 19.47
CA GLY A 176 10.97 -5.82 18.59
C GLY A 176 10.62 -6.58 17.30
N GLU A 177 9.68 -7.52 17.39
CA GLU A 177 9.16 -8.32 16.26
C GLU A 177 8.40 -7.46 15.23
N LEU A 178 7.80 -6.35 15.66
CA LEU A 178 7.12 -5.41 14.77
C LEU A 178 8.10 -4.54 13.99
N LYS A 179 9.37 -4.40 14.39
CA LYS A 179 10.33 -3.50 13.71
C LYS A 179 10.69 -3.96 12.30
N GLU A 180 10.89 -5.26 12.10
CA GLU A 180 11.20 -5.81 10.78
C GLU A 180 9.98 -5.69 9.84
N VAL A 181 8.77 -5.87 10.38
CA VAL A 181 7.51 -5.68 9.65
C VAL A 181 7.32 -4.22 9.28
N VAL A 182 7.51 -3.32 10.24
CA VAL A 182 7.52 -1.88 10.05
C VAL A 182 8.52 -1.50 8.94
N GLN A 183 9.78 -1.91 9.00
CA GLN A 183 10.73 -1.58 7.91
C GLN A 183 10.35 -2.17 6.54
N LEU A 184 9.70 -3.34 6.50
CA LEU A 184 9.24 -4.00 5.26
C LEU A 184 7.98 -3.36 4.66
N VAL A 185 7.03 -2.94 5.51
CA VAL A 185 5.72 -2.36 5.13
C VAL A 185 5.86 -0.87 4.79
N LEU A 186 6.83 -0.17 5.38
CA LEU A 186 6.95 1.29 5.36
C LEU A 186 7.99 1.83 4.40
N GLY A 187 8.35 1.08 3.37
CA GLY A 187 9.30 1.55 2.38
C GLY A 187 8.78 2.80 1.68
N CYS A 188 9.05 4.00 2.22
CA CYS A 188 8.68 5.27 1.58
C CYS A 188 9.41 5.47 0.24
N GLN A 189 10.33 4.55 -0.10
CA GLN A 189 10.97 4.42 -1.41
C GLN A 189 9.97 4.13 -2.53
N GLY A 190 8.77 3.62 -2.22
CA GLY A 190 7.69 3.43 -3.19
C GLY A 190 7.06 4.74 -3.69
N TYR A 191 7.25 5.85 -2.98
CA TYR A 191 6.71 7.14 -3.42
C TYR A 191 7.58 7.79 -4.50
N PRO A 192 6.97 8.47 -5.48
CA PRO A 192 7.69 9.28 -6.45
C PRO A 192 8.60 10.31 -5.76
N ALA A 193 9.77 10.57 -6.35
CA ALA A 193 10.71 11.56 -5.82
C ALA A 193 10.08 12.96 -5.74
N HIS A 194 9.28 13.30 -6.75
CA HIS A 194 8.59 14.58 -6.94
C HIS A 194 7.08 14.35 -7.12
N PRO A 195 6.31 14.15 -6.02
CA PRO A 195 4.85 13.96 -6.09
C PRO A 195 4.12 15.07 -6.86
N GLU A 196 4.64 16.29 -6.82
CA GLU A 196 4.13 17.47 -7.54
C GLU A 196 4.23 17.38 -9.07
N ASP A 197 5.05 16.47 -9.59
CA ASP A 197 5.34 16.31 -11.02
C ASP A 197 4.74 15.02 -11.62
N VAL A 198 4.12 14.17 -10.78
CA VAL A 198 3.49 12.92 -11.21
C VAL A 198 2.45 13.19 -12.29
N TYR A 199 2.49 12.42 -13.39
CA TYR A 199 1.65 12.61 -14.57
C TYR A 199 1.72 14.01 -15.20
N ARG A 200 2.87 14.70 -15.08
CA ARG A 200 3.13 15.90 -15.86
C ARG A 200 3.69 15.50 -17.24
N PRO A 201 3.02 15.86 -18.34
CA PRO A 201 3.58 15.62 -19.67
C PRO A 201 4.89 16.41 -19.85
N PRO A 202 5.84 15.91 -20.64
CA PRO A 202 7.06 16.64 -20.92
C PRO A 202 6.71 17.97 -21.61
N PRO A 203 7.46 19.05 -21.34
CA PRO A 203 7.20 20.34 -21.98
C PRO A 203 7.23 20.15 -23.50
N THR A 204 6.16 20.58 -24.16
CA THR A 204 6.11 20.62 -25.62
C THR A 204 7.25 21.53 -26.09
N SER A 205 8.26 20.94 -26.74
CA SER A 205 9.31 21.72 -27.38
C SER A 205 8.62 22.60 -28.43
N THR A 206 8.53 23.90 -28.14
CA THR A 206 8.04 24.87 -29.12
C THR A 206 9.02 24.85 -30.30
N PRO A 207 8.56 24.58 -31.54
CA PRO A 207 9.43 24.60 -32.72
C PRO A 207 10.01 25.99 -32.99
#